data_AF-A0A918JY83-F1
#
_entry.id   AF-A0A918JY83-F1
#
_cell.length_a   1.000
_cell.length_b   1.000
_cell.length_c   1.000
_cell.angle_alpha   90.00
_cell.angle_beta   90.00
_cell.angle_gamma   90.00
#
_symmetry.space_group_name_H-M   'P 1'
#
loop_
_entity.id
_entity.type
_entity.pdbx_description
1 polymer ?
#
loop_
_entity_poly.entity_id
_entity_poly.type
_entity_poly.pdbx_seq_one_letter_code
_entity_poly.pdbx_strand_id
1 'polypeptide(L)'
;MKLSFLYTSLLLLFISCNQLSKEEQEFDLLMQNVIDVHDEVMPKMGEMSSLIKELEAKIDTTSQGQSYAKAQQDIKDAYDYMMTWMSNFSDTFPPTDKDVTIASDEMAKQVKLLKEEEIKVNTLRDKINSSIKKAKDLLQKS
;
A
#
# COMPACT_ATOMS: atom_id res chain seq x y z
N MET A 1 63.80 35.00 0.64
CA MET A 1 63.73 34.66 2.09
C MET A 1 62.55 35.44 2.65
N LYS A 2 61.45 34.90 3.19
CA LYS A 2 61.06 33.61 3.79
C LYS A 2 59.54 33.46 3.46
N LEU A 3 59.06 32.38 2.87
CA LEU A 3 58.67 31.06 3.42
C LEU A 3 57.42 31.07 4.33
N SER A 4 56.48 30.21 3.94
CA SER A 4 55.39 29.53 4.68
C SER A 4 54.04 30.24 4.83
N PHE A 5 52.97 29.75 4.18
CA PHE A 5 52.15 28.53 4.41
C PHE A 5 51.24 28.62 5.65
N LEU A 6 49.92 28.55 5.42
CA LEU A 6 48.91 27.66 6.03
C LEU A 6 47.50 28.26 5.77
N TYR A 7 46.57 27.59 5.08
CA TYR A 7 45.60 26.60 5.64
C TYR A 7 44.68 27.26 6.70
N THR A 8 43.35 27.19 6.72
CA THR A 8 42.42 26.22 6.12
C THR A 8 40.98 26.73 6.29
N SER A 9 40.10 26.22 5.44
CA SER A 9 38.66 26.07 5.59
C SER A 9 38.18 25.84 7.04
N LEU A 10 37.06 26.48 7.40
CA LEU A 10 36.15 25.93 8.41
C LEU A 10 34.69 26.23 8.01
N LEU A 11 34.26 25.61 6.91
CA LEU A 11 32.86 25.24 6.75
C LEU A 11 32.66 23.93 7.52
N LEU A 12 32.37 24.03 8.82
CA LEU A 12 31.71 22.95 9.54
C LEU A 12 30.23 23.02 9.16
N LEU A 13 29.90 22.40 8.03
CA LEU A 13 28.56 21.85 7.86
C LEU A 13 28.45 20.76 8.92
N PHE A 14 27.70 21.04 9.99
CA PHE A 14 27.18 20.02 10.88
C PHE A 14 26.23 19.14 10.05
N ILE A 15 26.80 18.15 9.35
CA ILE A 15 26.05 16.99 8.89
C ILE A 15 25.74 16.21 10.16
N SER A 16 24.69 16.61 10.86
CA SER A 16 24.02 15.75 11.84
C SER A 16 23.23 14.72 11.03
N CYS A 17 23.94 13.75 10.45
CA CYS A 17 23.32 12.51 10.00
C CYS A 17 23.15 11.64 11.24
N ASN A 18 21.95 11.61 11.81
CA ASN A 18 21.50 10.44 12.55
C ASN A 18 21.47 9.29 11.53
N GLN A 19 22.52 8.47 11.50
CA GLN A 19 22.56 7.29 10.62
C GLN A 19 21.60 6.25 11.20
N LEU A 20 20.44 6.10 10.56
CA LEU A 20 19.52 4.99 10.81
C LEU A 20 20.26 3.65 10.69
N SER A 21 19.92 2.71 11.56
CA SER A 21 20.33 1.31 11.47
C SER A 21 19.86 0.67 10.15
N LYS A 22 20.42 -0.49 9.79
CA LYS A 22 20.00 -1.20 8.57
C LYS A 22 18.54 -1.63 8.64
N GLU A 23 18.11 -2.03 9.83
CA GLU A 23 16.76 -2.50 10.11
C GLU A 23 15.74 -1.35 10.02
N GLU A 24 16.08 -0.15 10.50
CA GLU A 24 15.25 1.05 10.32
C GLU A 24 15.12 1.44 8.85
N GLN A 25 16.23 1.39 8.08
CA GLN A 25 16.18 1.65 6.64
C GLN A 25 15.34 0.61 5.89
N GLU A 26 15.43 -0.67 6.25
CA GLU A 26 14.61 -1.72 5.67
C GLU A 26 13.12 -1.52 6.01
N PHE A 27 12.81 -1.14 7.25
CA PHE A 27 11.47 -0.82 7.68
C PHE A 27 10.87 0.32 6.86
N ASP A 28 11.58 1.45 6.72
CA ASP A 28 11.11 2.62 5.97
C ASP A 28 10.84 2.29 4.50
N LEU A 29 11.73 1.52 3.86
CA LEU A 29 11.56 1.10 2.46
C LEU A 29 10.34 0.19 2.29
N LEU A 30 10.15 -0.78 3.19
CA LEU A 30 8.98 -1.67 3.16
C LEU A 30 7.69 -0.90 3.43
N MET A 31 7.71 0.05 4.37
CA MET A 31 6.56 0.89 4.69
C MET A 31 6.15 1.70 3.48
N GLN A 32 7.13 2.35 2.83
CA GLN A 32 6.88 3.10 1.61
C GLN A 32 6.28 2.22 0.51
N ASN A 33 6.85 1.04 0.26
CA ASN A 33 6.33 0.11 -0.74
C ASN A 33 4.87 -0.29 -0.46
N VAL A 34 4.53 -0.57 0.80
CA VAL A 34 3.17 -0.95 1.19
C VAL A 34 2.19 0.19 0.93
N ILE A 35 2.56 1.42 1.32
CA ILE A 35 1.73 2.61 1.11
C ILE A 35 1.61 2.96 -0.37
N ASP A 36 2.68 2.81 -1.16
CA ASP A 36 2.65 3.05 -2.61
C ASP A 36 1.64 2.12 -3.30
N VAL A 37 1.60 0.83 -2.92
CA VAL A 37 0.62 -0.11 -3.47
C VAL A 37 -0.80 0.24 -3.00
N HIS A 38 -1.00 0.65 -1.75
CA HIS A 38 -2.29 1.16 -1.27
C HIS A 38 -2.76 2.35 -2.13
N ASP A 39 -1.90 3.34 -2.33
CA ASP A 39 -2.22 4.57 -3.07
C ASP A 39 -2.44 4.31 -4.57
N GLU A 40 -1.82 3.27 -5.15
CA GLU A 40 -2.09 2.83 -6.53
C GLU A 40 -3.56 2.46 -6.74
N VAL A 41 -4.16 1.78 -5.75
CA VAL A 41 -5.51 1.20 -5.89
C VAL A 41 -6.59 1.96 -5.14
N MET A 42 -6.25 2.80 -4.16
CA MET A 42 -7.21 3.63 -3.43
C MET A 42 -8.11 4.47 -4.35
N PRO A 43 -7.61 5.13 -5.42
CA PRO A 43 -8.45 5.88 -6.35
C PRO A 43 -9.49 5.02 -7.09
N LYS A 44 -9.28 3.70 -7.17
CA LYS A 44 -10.18 2.77 -7.88
C LYS A 44 -11.44 2.43 -7.10
N MET A 45 -11.50 2.75 -5.80
CA MET A 45 -12.65 2.43 -4.94
C MET A 45 -13.96 3.09 -5.41
N GLY A 46 -13.87 4.30 -5.98
CA GLY A 46 -15.01 4.98 -6.60
C GLY A 46 -15.52 4.28 -7.88
N GLU A 47 -14.59 3.79 -8.71
CA GLU A 47 -14.91 2.99 -9.88
C GLU A 47 -15.56 1.65 -9.50
N MET A 48 -15.00 0.95 -8.50
CA MET A 48 -15.57 -0.29 -7.98
C MET A 48 -17.01 -0.10 -7.50
N SER A 49 -17.27 0.97 -6.74
CA SER A 49 -18.62 1.33 -6.28
C SER A 49 -19.61 1.56 -7.43
N SER A 50 -19.12 2.12 -8.55
CA SER A 50 -19.94 2.36 -9.74
C SER A 50 -20.24 1.04 -10.46
N LEU A 51 -19.21 0.21 -10.68
CA LEU A 51 -19.35 -1.10 -11.31
C LEU A 51 -20.28 -2.03 -10.51
N ILE A 52 -20.24 -1.99 -9.18
CA ILE A 52 -21.16 -2.76 -8.33
C ILE A 52 -22.62 -2.42 -8.66
N LYS A 53 -22.96 -1.14 -8.84
CA LYS A 53 -24.33 -0.68 -9.16
C LYS A 53 -24.72 -1.03 -10.59
N GLU A 54 -23.80 -0.87 -11.54
CA GLU A 54 -24.04 -1.20 -12.96
C GLU A 54 -24.31 -2.69 -13.15
N LEU A 55 -23.53 -3.55 -12.48
CA LEU A 55 -23.73 -4.99 -12.51
C LEU A 55 -25.06 -5.38 -11.87
N GLU A 56 -25.41 -4.78 -10.72
CA GLU A 56 -26.67 -5.03 -10.02
C GLU A 56 -27.89 -4.85 -10.92
N ALA A 57 -27.90 -3.78 -11.72
CA ALA A 57 -29.00 -3.46 -12.63
C ALA A 57 -29.19 -4.49 -13.76
N LYS A 58 -28.21 -5.37 -13.99
CA LYS A 58 -28.24 -6.41 -15.04
C LYS A 58 -28.43 -7.84 -14.48
N ILE A 59 -28.50 -8.01 -13.16
CA ILE A 59 -28.69 -9.33 -12.55
C ILE A 59 -30.12 -9.83 -12.81
N ASP A 60 -30.22 -11.04 -13.35
CA ASP A 60 -31.47 -11.77 -13.54
C ASP A 60 -31.26 -13.29 -13.40
N THR A 61 -32.28 -14.10 -13.70
CA THR A 61 -32.24 -15.56 -13.56
C THR A 61 -31.55 -16.28 -14.73
N THR A 62 -31.13 -15.57 -15.78
CA THR A 62 -30.43 -16.15 -16.93
C THR A 62 -28.97 -16.48 -16.58
N SER A 63 -28.31 -17.29 -17.42
CA SER A 63 -26.88 -17.57 -17.26
C SER A 63 -26.01 -16.29 -17.34
N GLN A 64 -26.44 -15.32 -18.15
CA GLN A 64 -25.76 -14.02 -18.24
C GLN A 64 -25.99 -13.19 -16.97
N GLY A 65 -27.23 -13.16 -16.45
CA GLY A 65 -27.58 -12.55 -15.16
C GLY A 65 -26.73 -13.06 -14.00
N GLN A 66 -26.58 -14.38 -13.91
CA GLN A 66 -25.72 -15.04 -12.91
C GLN A 66 -24.23 -14.65 -13.07
N SER A 67 -23.78 -14.44 -14.29
CA SER A 67 -22.41 -13.97 -14.56
C SER A 67 -22.18 -12.55 -14.03
N TYR A 68 -23.17 -11.64 -14.16
CA TYR A 68 -23.09 -10.32 -13.53
C TYR A 68 -23.11 -10.41 -12.00
N ALA A 69 -23.94 -11.28 -11.43
CA ALA A 69 -23.98 -11.49 -9.98
C ALA A 69 -22.63 -11.96 -9.44
N LYS A 70 -21.96 -12.88 -10.15
CA LYS A 70 -20.62 -13.34 -9.78
C LYS A 70 -19.59 -12.21 -9.88
N ALA A 71 -19.60 -11.45 -10.98
CA ALA A 71 -18.69 -10.30 -11.14
C ALA A 71 -18.93 -9.23 -10.05
N GLN A 72 -20.20 -8.99 -9.67
CA GLN A 72 -20.54 -8.03 -8.63
C GLN A 72 -19.98 -8.48 -7.27
N GLN A 73 -20.12 -9.78 -6.95
CA GLN A 73 -19.58 -10.33 -5.72
C GLN A 73 -18.05 -10.25 -5.69
N ASP A 74 -17.37 -10.56 -6.80
CA ASP A 74 -15.91 -10.46 -6.87
C ASP A 74 -15.39 -9.03 -6.61
N ILE A 75 -16.12 -8.00 -7.06
CA ILE A 75 -15.78 -6.60 -6.75
C ILE A 75 -16.06 -6.28 -5.28
N LYS A 76 -17.21 -6.69 -4.73
CA LYS A 76 -17.56 -6.50 -3.31
C LYS A 76 -16.52 -7.13 -2.39
N ASP A 77 -16.12 -8.37 -2.67
CA ASP A 77 -15.10 -9.08 -1.90
C ASP A 77 -13.75 -8.33 -1.90
N ALA A 78 -13.35 -7.77 -3.05
CA ALA A 78 -12.12 -6.98 -3.16
C ALA A 78 -12.25 -5.62 -2.43
N TYR A 79 -13.43 -4.99 -2.50
CA TYR A 79 -13.72 -3.72 -1.82
C TYR A 79 -13.64 -3.90 -0.30
N ASP A 80 -14.32 -4.92 0.22
CA ASP A 80 -14.37 -5.23 1.65
C ASP A 80 -13.00 -5.67 2.18
N TYR A 81 -12.22 -6.38 1.36
CA TYR A 81 -10.84 -6.71 1.70
C TYR A 81 -9.99 -5.43 1.83
N MET A 82 -10.08 -4.46 0.91
CA MET A 82 -9.37 -3.18 1.07
C MET A 82 -9.71 -2.50 2.41
N MET A 83 -10.99 -2.41 2.74
CA MET A 83 -11.43 -1.75 3.99
C MET A 83 -10.94 -2.49 5.23
N THR A 84 -11.02 -3.81 5.23
CA THR A 84 -10.57 -4.66 6.34
C THR A 84 -9.06 -4.60 6.50
N TRP A 85 -8.32 -4.67 5.38
CA TRP A 85 -6.87 -4.57 5.37
C TRP A 85 -6.42 -3.22 5.91
N MET A 86 -7.00 -2.12 5.41
CA MET A 86 -6.65 -0.77 5.85
C MET A 86 -6.87 -0.57 7.35
N SER A 87 -7.99 -1.06 7.90
CA SER A 87 -8.26 -1.00 9.35
C SER A 87 -7.20 -1.76 10.15
N ASN A 88 -6.95 -3.02 9.81
CA ASN A 88 -5.98 -3.86 10.52
C ASN A 88 -4.55 -3.31 10.40
N PHE A 89 -4.22 -2.77 9.22
CA PHE A 89 -2.94 -2.14 8.96
C PHE A 89 -2.76 -0.91 9.85
N SER A 90 -3.75 -0.02 9.92
CA SER A 90 -3.67 1.19 10.77
C SER A 90 -3.64 0.89 12.27
N ASP A 91 -4.25 -0.22 12.71
CA ASP A 91 -4.18 -0.67 14.11
C ASP A 91 -2.79 -1.21 14.46
N THR A 92 -2.13 -1.85 13.48
CA THR A 92 -0.79 -2.44 13.66
C THR A 92 0.31 -1.38 13.52
N PHE A 93 0.16 -0.47 12.56
CA PHE A 93 1.11 0.58 12.19
C PHE A 93 0.42 1.95 12.28
N PRO A 94 0.13 2.44 13.50
CA PRO A 94 -0.51 3.73 13.67
C PRO A 94 0.42 4.85 13.18
N PRO A 95 -0.12 5.93 12.60
CA PRO A 95 0.66 7.12 12.26
C PRO A 95 1.36 7.62 13.52
N THR A 96 2.68 7.53 13.55
CA THR A 96 3.48 7.90 14.71
C THR A 96 4.13 9.26 14.44
N ASP A 97 3.66 10.29 15.14
CA ASP A 97 4.17 11.67 14.99
C ASP A 97 5.54 11.90 15.64
N LYS A 98 6.22 10.87 16.15
CA LYS A 98 7.38 11.03 17.04
C LYS A 98 8.50 10.06 16.71
N ASP A 99 9.74 10.58 16.79
CA ASP A 99 10.99 9.84 16.94
C ASP A 99 10.92 8.95 18.19
N VAL A 100 10.24 7.81 18.08
CA VAL A 100 10.30 6.75 19.08
C VAL A 100 11.47 5.88 18.68
N THR A 101 12.56 5.95 19.44
CA THR A 101 13.65 4.96 19.32
C THR A 101 13.10 3.60 19.74
N ILE A 102 12.80 2.76 18.76
CA ILE A 102 12.36 1.37 18.95
C ILE A 102 13.59 0.52 19.25
N ALA A 103 13.49 -0.41 20.21
CA ALA A 103 14.58 -1.35 20.48
C ALA A 103 14.84 -2.24 19.24
N SER A 104 16.11 -2.58 18.99
CA SER A 104 16.50 -3.36 17.79
C SER A 104 15.73 -4.68 17.61
N ASP A 105 15.43 -5.39 18.71
CA ASP A 105 14.67 -6.64 18.68
C ASP A 105 13.18 -6.44 18.36
N GLU A 106 12.63 -5.29 18.75
CA GLU A 106 11.28 -4.86 18.40
C GLU A 106 11.22 -4.40 16.94
N MET A 107 12.26 -3.73 16.43
CA MET A 107 12.34 -3.33 15.03
C MET A 107 12.36 -4.53 14.07
N ALA A 108 13.14 -5.57 14.38
CA ALA A 108 13.17 -6.79 13.58
C ALA A 108 11.79 -7.47 13.49
N LYS A 109 10.98 -7.42 14.56
CA LYS A 109 9.60 -7.93 14.56
C LYS A 109 8.69 -7.10 13.67
N GLN A 110 8.80 -5.77 13.74
CA GLN A 110 8.04 -4.84 12.89
C GLN A 110 8.34 -5.06 11.41
N VAL A 111 9.62 -5.20 11.02
CA VAL A 111 10.03 -5.54 9.65
C VAL A 111 9.38 -6.85 9.17
N LYS A 112 9.35 -7.88 10.02
CA LYS A 112 8.72 -9.15 9.68
C LYS A 112 7.21 -9.00 9.43
N LEU A 113 6.49 -8.30 10.31
CA LEU A 113 5.06 -8.04 10.15
C LEU A 113 4.79 -7.25 8.87
N LEU A 114 5.62 -6.26 8.57
CA LEU A 114 5.46 -5.41 7.40
C LEU A 114 5.68 -6.17 6.08
N LYS A 115 6.59 -7.15 6.04
CA LYS A 115 6.73 -8.08 4.92
C LYS A 115 5.46 -8.92 4.68
N GLU A 116 4.78 -9.32 5.75
CA GLU A 116 3.49 -10.03 5.63
C GLU A 116 2.41 -9.09 5.08
N GLU A 117 2.40 -7.81 5.49
CA GLU A 117 1.50 -6.80 4.94
C GLU A 117 1.80 -6.45 3.47
N GLU A 118 3.07 -6.41 3.06
CA GLU A 118 3.47 -6.23 1.66
C GLU A 118 2.88 -7.34 0.76
N ILE A 119 2.88 -8.60 1.21
CA ILE A 119 2.26 -9.70 0.48
C ILE A 119 0.74 -9.52 0.39
N LYS A 120 0.10 -9.11 1.50
CA LYS A 120 -1.36 -8.89 1.55
C LYS A 120 -1.80 -7.75 0.64
N VAL A 121 -1.10 -6.60 0.67
CA VAL A 121 -1.45 -5.43 -0.14
C VAL A 121 -1.21 -5.68 -1.64
N ASN A 122 -0.17 -6.44 -2.01
CA ASN A 122 0.02 -6.86 -3.41
C ASN A 122 -1.09 -7.81 -3.87
N THR A 123 -1.51 -8.75 -3.03
CA THR A 123 -2.64 -9.65 -3.32
C THR A 123 -3.94 -8.86 -3.46
N LEU A 124 -4.14 -7.85 -2.61
CA LEU A 124 -5.28 -6.93 -2.69
C LEU A 124 -5.28 -6.15 -3.99
N ARG A 125 -4.14 -5.58 -4.40
CA ARG A 125 -3.99 -4.89 -5.69
C ARG A 125 -4.42 -5.76 -6.85
N ASP A 126 -3.94 -7.00 -6.89
CA ASP A 126 -4.24 -7.93 -7.98
C ASP A 126 -5.73 -8.31 -8.01
N LYS A 127 -6.36 -8.47 -6.84
CA LYS A 127 -7.81 -8.70 -6.71
C LYS A 127 -8.63 -7.52 -7.22
N ILE A 128 -8.26 -6.29 -6.84
CA ILE A 128 -8.94 -5.07 -7.30
C ILE A 128 -8.82 -4.94 -8.81
N ASN A 129 -7.60 -4.99 -9.35
CA ASN A 129 -7.38 -4.80 -10.78
C ASN A 129 -8.07 -5.90 -11.62
N SER A 130 -8.02 -7.15 -11.16
CA SER A 130 -8.66 -8.26 -11.89
C SER A 130 -10.19 -8.25 -11.81
N SER A 131 -10.79 -7.87 -10.67
CA SER A 131 -12.25 -7.78 -10.53
C SER A 131 -12.81 -6.65 -11.39
N ILE A 132 -12.17 -5.47 -11.39
CA ILE A 132 -12.51 -4.34 -12.26
C ILE A 132 -12.44 -4.76 -13.73
N LYS A 133 -11.34 -5.40 -14.15
CA LYS A 133 -11.17 -5.84 -15.53
C LYS A 133 -12.28 -6.80 -15.96
N LYS A 134 -12.55 -7.84 -15.16
CA LYS A 134 -13.59 -8.83 -15.47
C LYS A 134 -14.98 -8.18 -15.58
N ALA A 135 -15.30 -7.27 -14.67
CA ALA A 135 -16.57 -6.55 -14.68
C ALA A 135 -16.73 -5.72 -15.96
N LYS A 136 -15.71 -4.93 -16.33
CA LYS A 136 -15.71 -4.13 -17.56
C LYS A 136 -15.82 -5.00 -18.81
N ASP A 137 -15.03 -6.07 -18.89
CA ASP A 137 -15.07 -7.00 -20.03
C ASP A 137 -16.47 -7.63 -20.18
N LEU A 138 -17.16 -7.90 -19.07
CA LEU A 138 -18.50 -8.48 -19.09
C LEU A 138 -19.56 -7.44 -19.52
N LEU A 139 -19.43 -6.19 -19.05
CA LEU A 139 -20.33 -5.09 -19.42
C LEU A 139 -20.16 -4.62 -20.86
N GLN A 140 -18.96 -4.73 -21.44
CA GLN A 140 -18.72 -4.40 -22.85
C GLN A 140 -19.26 -5.46 -23.82
N LYS A 141 -19.40 -6.70 -23.37
CA LYS A 141 -19.97 -7.81 -24.16
C LYS A 141 -21.49 -7.86 -24.13
N SER A 142 -22.13 -7.03 -23.30
CA SER A 142 -23.58 -6.97 -23.08
C SER A 142 -24.25 -5.93 -23.95
#